data_AF-A0A850QEI0-F1
#
_entry.id   AF-A0A850QEI0-F1
#
_cell.length_a   1.000
_cell.length_b   1.000
_cell.length_c   1.000
_cell.angle_alpha   90.00
_cell.angle_beta   90.00
_cell.angle_gamma   90.00
#
_symmetry.space_group_name_H-M   'P 1'
#
loop_
_entity.id
_entity.type
_entity.pdbx_description
1 polymer ?
#
loop_
_entity_poly.entity_id
_entity_poly.type
_entity_poly.pdbx_seq_one_letter_code
_entity_poly.pdbx_strand_id
1 'polypeptide(L)'
;MNFLNIAFPATSALPVAEAAISTMIASFRPLLGLGVLTTMLVVFKPLLAGMLRALKLAVFPNKTREEKSALRNLRSMLAVRNIANDLDSTSPNMAAELRALAARG
;
A
#
# COMPACT_ATOMS: atom_id res chain seq x y z
N MET A 1 53.49 -12.11 53.64
CA MET A 1 52.06 -12.51 53.68
C MET A 1 51.29 -11.27 54.12
N ASN A 2 50.86 -10.40 53.22
CA ASN A 2 49.66 -10.41 52.36
C ASN A 2 48.33 -10.70 53.10
N PHE A 3 47.81 -9.68 53.78
CA PHE A 3 46.47 -9.68 54.39
C PHE A 3 45.50 -8.69 53.72
N LEU A 4 45.96 -7.87 52.77
CA LEU A 4 45.16 -6.83 52.10
C LEU A 4 44.51 -7.30 50.78
N ASN A 5 44.60 -8.60 50.45
CA ASN A 5 44.03 -9.16 49.22
C ASN A 5 42.76 -10.02 49.46
N ILE A 6 42.18 -9.97 50.65
CA ILE A 6 41.06 -10.85 51.06
C ILE A 6 39.70 -10.12 51.02
N ALA A 7 39.67 -8.78 50.95
CA ALA A 7 38.40 -8.08 51.10
C ALA A 7 37.57 -8.00 49.82
N PHE A 8 38.12 -7.61 48.66
CA PHE A 8 37.40 -7.67 47.38
C PHE A 8 38.43 -7.73 46.24
N PRO A 9 38.47 -8.80 45.43
CA PRO A 9 39.39 -8.83 44.29
C PRO A 9 38.95 -7.76 43.29
N ALA A 10 39.76 -6.73 43.07
CA ALA A 10 39.54 -5.81 41.96
C ALA A 10 39.43 -6.59 40.63
N THR A 11 40.13 -7.72 40.53
CA THR A 11 40.04 -8.73 39.46
C THR A 11 38.69 -9.43 39.32
N SER A 12 37.87 -9.52 40.37
CA SER A 12 36.51 -10.10 40.28
C SER A 12 35.42 -9.03 40.06
N ALA A 13 35.70 -7.77 40.39
CA ALA A 13 34.80 -6.65 40.11
C ALA A 13 34.85 -6.22 38.62
N LEU A 14 36.02 -6.33 37.98
CA LEU A 14 36.21 -6.04 36.56
C LEU A 14 35.28 -6.83 35.61
N PRO A 15 35.17 -8.18 35.69
CA PRO A 15 34.30 -8.94 34.81
C PRO A 15 32.81 -8.66 35.05
N VAL A 16 32.41 -8.32 36.28
CA VAL A 16 31.02 -7.95 36.60
C VAL A 16 30.68 -6.57 36.02
N ALA A 17 31.59 -5.60 36.11
CA ALA A 17 31.42 -4.29 35.51
C ALA A 17 31.39 -4.38 33.97
N GLU A 18 32.27 -5.18 33.37
CA GLU A 18 32.29 -5.43 31.92
C GLU A 18 31.01 -6.12 31.44
N ALA A 19 30.50 -7.11 32.18
CA ALA A 19 29.22 -7.76 31.90
C ALA A 19 28.04 -6.77 31.99
N ALA A 20 28.01 -5.89 33.00
CA ALA A 20 26.97 -4.86 33.14
C ALA A 20 27.01 -3.82 31.99
N ILE A 21 28.21 -3.39 31.57
CA ILE A 21 28.38 -2.45 30.46
C ILE A 21 27.99 -3.13 29.13
N SER A 22 28.40 -4.38 28.92
CA SER A 22 28.09 -5.13 27.70
C SER A 22 26.59 -5.39 27.53
N THR A 23 25.88 -5.73 28.61
CA THR A 23 24.42 -5.92 28.58
C THR A 23 23.68 -4.61 28.34
N MET A 24 24.15 -3.51 28.91
CA MET A 24 23.62 -2.18 28.62
C MET A 24 23.81 -1.82 27.14
N ILE A 25 25.02 -1.97 26.59
CA ILE A 25 25.30 -1.71 25.16
C ILE A 25 24.49 -2.63 24.24
N ALA A 26 24.36 -3.92 24.60
CA ALA A 26 23.55 -4.87 23.85
C ALA A 26 22.07 -4.46 23.80
N SER A 27 21.57 -3.82 24.85
CA SER A 27 20.21 -3.28 24.93
C SER A 27 20.01 -2.02 24.07
N PHE A 28 21.06 -1.21 23.88
CA PHE A 28 21.01 -0.01 23.04
C PHE A 28 21.18 -0.28 21.54
N ARG A 29 21.84 -1.39 21.14
CA ARG A 29 21.97 -1.81 19.73
C ARG A 29 20.63 -1.92 18.97
N PRO A 30 19.57 -2.57 19.49
CA PRO A 30 18.29 -2.61 18.79
C PRO A 30 17.62 -1.24 18.67
N LEU A 31 17.81 -0.33 19.63
CA LEU A 31 17.28 1.03 19.56
C LEU A 31 17.93 1.83 18.41
N LEU A 32 19.24 1.65 18.19
CA LEU A 32 19.91 2.24 17.03
C LEU A 32 19.42 1.64 15.72
N GLY A 33 19.21 0.32 15.67
CA GLY A 33 18.62 -0.35 14.49
C GLY A 33 17.21 0.16 14.18
N LEU A 34 16.36 0.31 15.20
CA LEU A 34 15.02 0.88 15.07
C LEU A 34 15.07 2.35 14.65
N GLY A 35 16.04 3.12 15.15
CA GLY A 35 16.26 4.50 14.74
C GLY A 35 16.56 4.61 13.24
N VAL A 36 17.49 3.79 12.73
CA VAL A 36 17.85 3.76 11.29
C VAL A 36 16.66 3.32 10.44
N LEU A 37 15.89 2.32 10.87
CA LEU A 37 14.69 1.90 10.16
C LEU A 37 13.63 3.00 10.14
N THR A 38 13.45 3.71 11.25
CA THR A 38 12.46 4.78 11.37
C THR A 38 12.85 5.97 10.50
N THR A 39 14.11 6.39 10.49
CA THR A 39 14.58 7.49 9.63
C THR A 39 14.44 7.10 8.15
N MET A 40 14.78 5.87 7.79
CA MET A 40 14.60 5.36 6.43
C MET A 40 13.12 5.39 6.02
N LEU A 41 12.19 4.93 6.87
CA LEU A 41 10.75 5.00 6.61
C LEU A 41 10.23 6.44 6.50
N VAL A 42 10.77 7.38 7.28
CA VAL A 42 10.37 8.80 7.22
C VAL A 42 10.87 9.46 5.93
N VAL A 43 12.11 9.17 5.52
CA VAL A 43 12.68 9.68 4.26
C VAL A 43 11.92 9.12 3.05
N PHE A 44 11.57 7.84 3.07
CA PHE A 44 10.81 7.18 2.00
C PHE A 44 9.29 7.26 2.16
N LYS A 45 8.79 7.98 3.18
CA LYS A 45 7.38 8.22 3.42
C LYS A 45 6.60 8.72 2.20
N PRO A 46 7.11 9.65 1.36
CA PRO A 46 6.39 10.06 0.14
C PRO A 46 6.23 8.92 -0.87
N LEU A 47 7.22 8.03 -1.02
CA LEU A 47 7.12 6.86 -1.91
C LEU A 47 6.09 5.87 -1.39
N LEU A 48 6.13 5.56 -0.09
CA LEU A 48 5.16 4.68 0.55
C LEU A 48 3.74 5.23 0.45
N ALA A 49 3.55 6.53 0.64
CA ALA A 49 2.27 7.19 0.46
C ALA A 49 1.78 7.12 -1.00
N GLY A 50 2.68 7.30 -1.98
CA GLY A 50 2.39 7.13 -3.39
C GLY A 50 1.94 5.70 -3.73
N MET A 51 2.69 4.71 -3.26
CA MET A 51 2.35 3.29 -3.43
C MET A 51 1.00 2.95 -2.80
N LEU A 52 0.72 3.43 -1.58
CA LEU A 52 -0.56 3.21 -0.91
C LEU A 52 -1.73 3.85 -1.67
N ARG A 53 -1.53 5.05 -2.24
CA ARG A 53 -2.55 5.71 -3.07
C ARG A 53 -2.80 4.93 -4.36
N ALA A 54 -1.75 4.45 -5.03
CA ALA A 54 -1.86 3.64 -6.23
C ALA A 54 -2.56 2.30 -5.93
N LEU A 55 -2.17 1.64 -4.83
CA LEU A 55 -2.81 0.41 -4.37
C LEU A 55 -4.29 0.64 -4.05
N LYS A 56 -4.61 1.73 -3.35
CA LYS A 56 -6.00 2.11 -3.06
C LYS A 56 -6.80 2.32 -4.34
N LEU A 57 -6.22 2.99 -5.35
CA LEU A 57 -6.89 3.22 -6.63
C LEU A 57 -7.09 1.92 -7.43
N ALA A 58 -6.13 1.00 -7.35
CA ALA A 58 -6.20 -0.30 -8.01
C ALA A 58 -7.27 -1.21 -7.41
N VAL A 59 -7.38 -1.25 -6.07
CA VAL A 59 -8.39 -2.07 -5.37
C VAL A 59 -9.76 -1.40 -5.37
N PHE A 60 -9.81 -0.10 -5.10
CA PHE A 60 -11.02 0.69 -5.02
C PHE A 60 -10.93 1.89 -5.96
N PRO A 61 -11.26 1.71 -7.25
CA PRO A 61 -11.31 2.82 -8.19
C PRO A 61 -12.37 3.81 -7.70
N ASN A 62 -11.94 5.00 -7.31
CA ASN A 62 -12.82 6.09 -6.86
C ASN A 62 -13.52 6.70 -8.08
N LYS A 63 -14.48 5.98 -8.66
CA LYS A 63 -15.28 6.51 -9.76
C LYS A 63 -16.20 7.60 -9.24
N THR A 64 -16.11 8.77 -9.85
CA THR A 64 -16.99 9.91 -9.52
C THR A 64 -18.43 9.57 -9.87
N ARG A 65 -19.40 10.30 -9.28
CA ARG A 65 -20.83 10.10 -9.58
C ARG A 65 -21.13 10.30 -11.06
N GLU A 66 -20.53 11.32 -11.66
CA GLU A 66 -20.63 11.61 -13.10
C GLU A 66 -20.09 10.47 -13.95
N GLU A 67 -18.91 9.95 -13.63
CA GLU A 67 -18.30 8.84 -14.36
C GLU A 67 -19.18 7.57 -14.27
N LYS A 68 -19.77 7.28 -13.11
CA LYS A 68 -20.70 6.16 -12.95
C LYS A 68 -21.96 6.34 -13.79
N SER A 69 -22.50 7.55 -13.86
CA SER A 69 -23.67 7.86 -14.69
C SER A 69 -23.35 7.71 -16.18
N ALA A 70 -22.23 8.27 -16.63
CA ALA A 70 -21.75 8.15 -18.00
C ALA A 70 -21.50 6.68 -18.40
N LEU A 71 -20.86 5.89 -17.53
CA LEU A 71 -20.66 4.46 -17.75
C LEU A 71 -21.98 3.69 -17.86
N ARG A 72 -22.98 4.03 -17.04
CA ARG A 72 -24.31 3.41 -17.11
C ARG A 72 -24.98 3.73 -18.45
N ASN A 73 -24.95 4.98 -18.87
CA ASN A 73 -25.52 5.43 -20.14
C ASN A 73 -24.80 4.77 -21.33
N LEU A 74 -23.47 4.71 -21.30
CA LEU A 74 -22.67 4.03 -22.33
C LEU A 74 -23.00 2.54 -22.41
N ARG A 75 -23.16 1.86 -21.27
CA ARG A 75 -23.59 0.45 -21.24
C ARG A 75 -24.99 0.25 -21.83
N SER A 76 -25.95 1.14 -21.55
CA SER A 76 -27.27 1.05 -22.17
C SER A 76 -27.22 1.26 -23.69
N MET A 77 -26.42 2.23 -24.17
CA MET A 77 -26.25 2.45 -25.61
C MET A 77 -25.60 1.24 -26.30
N LEU A 78 -24.57 0.66 -25.70
CA LEU A 78 -23.92 -0.55 -26.23
C LEU A 78 -24.89 -1.73 -26.28
N ALA A 79 -25.76 -1.89 -25.28
CA ALA A 79 -26.78 -2.94 -25.29
C ALA A 79 -27.76 -2.75 -26.47
N VAL A 80 -28.27 -1.53 -26.68
CA VAL A 80 -29.15 -1.22 -27.82
C VAL A 80 -28.44 -1.46 -29.16
N ARG A 81 -27.17 -1.07 -29.27
CA ARG A 81 -26.36 -1.30 -30.47
C ARG A 81 -26.12 -2.80 -30.75
N ASN A 82 -25.90 -3.60 -29.71
CA ASN A 82 -25.75 -5.04 -29.86
C ASN A 82 -27.06 -5.68 -30.34
N ILE A 83 -28.20 -5.27 -29.81
CA ILE A 83 -29.53 -5.71 -30.28
C ILE A 83 -29.73 -5.31 -31.75
N ALA A 84 -29.39 -4.07 -32.11
CA ALA A 84 -29.48 -3.62 -33.50
C ALA A 84 -28.62 -4.45 -34.45
N ASN A 85 -27.43 -4.87 -34.03
CA ASN A 85 -26.56 -5.74 -34.83
C ASN A 85 -27.12 -7.16 -34.98
N ASP A 86 -27.82 -7.69 -33.98
CA ASP A 86 -28.48 -8.99 -34.06
C ASP A 86 -29.66 -8.96 -35.05
N LEU A 87 -30.47 -7.89 -34.98
CA LEU A 87 -31.60 -7.65 -35.88
C LEU A 87 -31.22 -7.26 -37.31
N ASP A 88 -29.95 -6.94 -37.58
CA ASP A 88 -29.48 -6.54 -38.92
C ASP A 88 -29.72 -7.64 -39.97
N SER A 89 -29.70 -8.90 -39.53
CA SER A 89 -29.92 -10.09 -40.36
C SER A 89 -31.39 -10.34 -40.73
N THR A 90 -32.32 -9.92 -39.87
CA THR A 90 -33.75 -10.23 -39.97
C THR A 90 -34.58 -9.02 -40.39
N SER A 91 -34.23 -7.83 -39.90
CA SER A 91 -34.95 -6.59 -40.18
C SER A 91 -33.98 -5.39 -40.21
N PRO A 92 -33.37 -5.07 -41.37
CA PRO A 92 -32.38 -4.01 -41.48
C PRO A 92 -32.95 -2.61 -41.19
N ASN A 93 -34.25 -2.38 -41.45
CA ASN A 93 -34.90 -1.12 -41.13
C ASN A 93 -34.98 -0.88 -39.61
N MET A 94 -35.37 -1.91 -38.85
CA MET A 94 -35.47 -1.81 -37.39
C MET A 94 -34.09 -1.71 -36.74
N ALA A 95 -33.08 -2.39 -37.29
CA ALA A 95 -31.69 -2.22 -36.90
C ALA A 95 -31.19 -0.78 -37.09
N ALA A 96 -31.56 -0.12 -38.20
CA ALA A 96 -31.21 1.28 -38.45
C ALA A 96 -31.85 2.23 -37.43
N GLU A 97 -33.12 2.02 -37.09
CA GLU A 97 -33.82 2.82 -36.06
C GLU A 97 -33.20 2.65 -34.67
N LEU A 98 -32.85 1.42 -34.29
CA LEU A 98 -32.19 1.14 -33.00
C LEU A 98 -30.77 1.73 -32.94
N ARG A 99 -30.02 1.73 -34.06
CA ARG A 99 -28.73 2.44 -34.15
C ARG A 99 -28.91 3.95 -34.03
N ALA A 100 -29.94 4.51 -34.66
CA ALA A 100 -30.26 5.94 -34.54
C ALA A 100 -30.67 6.32 -33.11
N LEU A 101 -31.42 5.44 -32.42
CA LEU A 101 -31.78 5.62 -31.01
C LEU A 101 -30.54 5.59 -30.10
N ALA A 102 -29.63 4.63 -30.33
CA ALA A 102 -28.38 4.51 -29.57
C ALA A 102 -27.43 5.70 -29.81
N ALA A 103 -27.48 6.36 -30.97
CA ALA A 103 -26.66 7.52 -31.30
C ALA A 103 -27.20 8.84 -30.72
N ARG A 104 -28.45 8.87 -30.24
CA ARG A 104 -29.11 10.07 -29.69
C ARG A 104 -29.07 10.15 -28.16
N GLY A 105 -28.86 9.02 -27.48
CA GLY A 105 -28.64 8.98 -26.03
C GLY A 105 -27.25 9.48 -25.66
#